data_AF-A0A5C8J679-F1
#
_entry.id   AF-A0A5C8J679-F1
#
_cell.length_a   1.000
_cell.length_b   1.000
_cell.length_c   1.000
_cell.angle_alpha   90.00
_cell.angle_beta   90.00
_cell.angle_gamma   90.00
#
_symmetry.space_group_name_H-M   'P 1'
#
loop_
_entity.id
_entity.type
_entity.pdbx_description
1 polymer ?
#
loop_
_entity_poly.entity_id
_entity_poly.type
_entity_poly.pdbx_seq_one_letter_code
_entity_poly.pdbx_strand_id
1 'polypeptide(L)'
;MWFLTRRIQRDLRDAGFSDAERQAVLHTPAMWAQLTRFYESGGRIERVDADFSGATGAPDAIRFFCPPPPAACAHSTFGALAHELGHALQCPEQWLPVASFDSAQAYARARELGEAHAWLNQARLCRAKQGGAPEASQVLQIENDADFGTAPVDIFARVAEREAAGWSDAQILDELAMLNANMFPCGMGEGNFKTYGQCNRWDWLQATRAQHPAFNDFLQRLPRPPHAGDQKLLMKFNLFTGVDGVPSERTGVLQTLADGLTPTRLGDDLDALYAIARQALPDAVPGVAACGRDAPAWLGESPNG
;
A
#
# COMPACT_ATOMS: atom_id res chain seq x y z
N MET A 1 0.53 15.86 32.16
CA MET A 1 1.49 14.80 31.75
C MET A 1 1.21 13.43 32.40
N TRP A 2 1.17 13.30 33.74
CA TRP A 2 0.99 12.01 34.43
C TRP A 2 -0.30 11.23 34.08
N PHE A 3 -1.44 11.93 33.95
CA PHE A 3 -2.72 11.30 33.55
C PHE A 3 -2.67 10.69 32.16
N LEU A 4 -1.98 11.35 31.22
CA LEU A 4 -1.84 10.88 29.85
C LEU A 4 -0.95 9.63 29.78
N THR A 5 0.19 9.62 30.47
CA THR A 5 1.06 8.44 30.56
C THR A 5 0.32 7.23 31.10
N ARG A 6 -0.46 7.40 32.18
CA ARG A 6 -1.28 6.31 32.75
C ARG A 6 -2.33 5.79 31.79
N ARG A 7 -2.99 6.70 31.05
CA ARG A 7 -3.98 6.33 30.03
C ARG A 7 -3.33 5.50 28.92
N ILE A 8 -2.26 5.99 28.30
CA ILE A 8 -1.56 5.29 27.21
C ILE A 8 -1.11 3.90 27.66
N GLN A 9 -0.50 3.78 28.85
CA GLN A 9 -0.03 2.49 29.37
C GLN A 9 -1.17 1.50 29.65
N ARG A 10 -2.32 1.98 30.12
CA ARG A 10 -3.53 1.17 30.26
C ARG A 10 -4.03 0.69 28.90
N ASP A 11 -4.20 1.61 27.96
CA ASP A 11 -4.78 1.30 26.65
C ASP A 11 -3.88 0.31 25.87
N LEU A 12 -2.54 0.42 25.98
CA LEU A 12 -1.59 -0.57 25.46
C LEU A 12 -1.73 -1.95 26.10
N ARG A 13 -1.85 -2.01 27.43
CA ARG A 13 -2.05 -3.30 28.14
C ARG A 13 -3.35 -3.96 27.68
N ASP A 14 -4.41 -3.17 27.61
CA ASP A 14 -5.74 -3.65 27.24
C ASP A 14 -5.74 -4.10 25.76
N ALA A 15 -4.92 -3.48 24.90
CA ALA A 15 -4.62 -3.93 23.53
C ALA A 15 -3.68 -5.15 23.42
N GLY A 16 -3.34 -5.80 24.54
CA GLY A 16 -2.58 -7.06 24.55
C GLY A 16 -1.06 -6.92 24.56
N PHE A 17 -0.51 -5.72 24.73
CA PHE A 17 0.94 -5.52 24.80
C PHE A 17 1.53 -6.12 26.08
N SER A 18 2.59 -6.91 25.92
CA SER A 18 3.36 -7.45 27.04
C SER A 18 4.02 -6.34 27.86
N ASP A 19 4.37 -6.63 29.11
CA ASP A 19 5.07 -5.66 29.97
C ASP A 19 6.37 -5.17 29.33
N ALA A 20 7.15 -6.06 28.71
CA ALA A 20 8.38 -5.72 28.02
C ALA A 20 8.15 -4.75 26.85
N GLU A 21 7.14 -5.00 26.02
CA GLU A 21 6.80 -4.11 24.89
C GLU A 21 6.31 -2.75 25.40
N ARG A 22 5.51 -2.71 26.48
CA ARG A 22 5.08 -1.44 27.08
C ARG A 22 6.23 -0.63 27.68
N GLN A 23 7.23 -1.29 28.28
CA GLN A 23 8.45 -0.62 28.74
C GLN A 23 9.27 -0.09 27.57
N ALA A 24 9.43 -0.85 26.49
CA ALA A 24 10.11 -0.38 25.28
C ALA A 24 9.44 0.87 24.70
N VAL A 25 8.10 0.89 24.61
CA VAL A 25 7.33 2.07 24.16
C VAL A 25 7.55 3.28 25.06
N LEU A 26 7.52 3.09 26.38
CA LEU A 26 7.69 4.18 27.35
C LEU A 26 9.11 4.77 27.32
N HIS A 27 10.11 3.92 27.13
CA HIS A 27 11.51 4.29 27.26
C HIS A 27 12.18 4.70 25.95
N THR A 28 11.60 4.40 24.78
CA THR A 28 12.06 4.96 23.51
C THR A 28 11.49 6.37 23.30
N PRO A 29 12.29 7.46 23.39
CA PRO A 29 11.75 8.82 23.41
C PRO A 29 11.02 9.21 22.13
N ALA A 30 11.52 8.78 20.96
CA ALA A 30 10.91 9.08 19.66
C ALA A 30 9.51 8.44 19.52
N MET A 31 9.38 7.18 19.94
CA MET A 31 8.10 6.45 20.00
C MET A 31 7.13 7.17 20.95
N TRP A 32 7.59 7.46 22.17
CA TRP A 32 6.75 8.10 23.18
C TRP A 32 6.26 9.48 22.74
N ALA A 33 7.10 10.27 22.07
CA ALA A 33 6.73 11.58 21.53
C ALA A 33 5.64 11.49 20.45
N GLN A 34 5.74 10.52 19.53
CA GLN A 34 4.71 10.30 18.52
C GLN A 34 3.39 9.83 19.14
N LEU A 35 3.46 8.87 20.06
CA LEU A 35 2.28 8.34 20.72
C LEU A 35 1.57 9.40 21.58
N THR A 36 2.34 10.27 22.25
CA THR A 36 1.79 11.42 22.97
C THR A 36 1.04 12.35 22.03
N ARG A 37 1.65 12.73 20.90
CA ARG A 37 1.02 13.58 19.88
C ARG A 37 -0.28 12.99 19.34
N PHE A 38 -0.29 11.69 19.06
CA PHE A 38 -1.48 10.97 18.60
C PHE A 38 -2.63 11.05 19.62
N TYR A 39 -2.35 10.87 20.92
CA TYR A 39 -3.38 11.02 21.94
C TYR A 39 -3.82 12.47 22.16
N GLU A 40 -2.91 13.43 22.01
CA GLU A 40 -3.20 14.86 22.11
C GLU A 40 -4.12 15.33 20.96
N SER A 41 -4.03 14.73 19.77
CA SER A 41 -4.97 14.96 18.67
C SER A 41 -6.31 14.21 18.83
N GLY A 42 -6.52 13.52 19.95
CA GLY A 42 -7.76 12.79 20.24
C GLY A 42 -7.73 11.30 19.85
N GLY A 43 -6.60 10.81 19.33
CA GLY A 43 -6.41 9.42 18.96
C GLY A 43 -6.56 8.43 20.12
N ARG A 44 -6.89 7.18 19.81
CA ARG A 44 -7.05 6.10 20.79
C ARG A 44 -6.38 4.81 20.33
N ILE A 45 -5.89 4.02 21.27
CA ILE A 45 -5.54 2.62 21.03
C ILE A 45 -6.70 1.75 21.51
N GLU A 46 -7.15 0.82 20.68
CA GLU A 46 -8.31 -0.03 20.94
C GLU A 46 -7.96 -1.51 20.72
N ARG A 47 -8.46 -2.38 21.60
CA ARG A 47 -8.52 -3.82 21.37
C ARG A 47 -9.80 -4.14 20.61
N VAL A 48 -9.69 -4.98 19.58
CA VAL A 48 -10.83 -5.56 18.87
C VAL A 48 -10.73 -7.08 19.00
N ASP A 49 -11.75 -7.72 19.57
CA ASP A 49 -11.80 -9.19 19.57
C ASP A 49 -12.15 -9.69 18.17
N ALA A 50 -11.30 -10.56 17.61
CA ALA A 50 -11.42 -11.09 16.26
C ALA A 50 -10.73 -12.45 16.15
N ASP A 51 -11.11 -13.31 15.21
CA ASP A 51 -10.52 -14.67 15.09
C ASP A 51 -9.07 -14.68 14.55
N PHE A 52 -8.48 -13.52 14.29
CA PHE A 52 -7.13 -13.34 13.77
C PHE A 52 -6.38 -12.28 14.58
N SER A 53 -5.05 -12.26 14.43
CA SER A 53 -4.22 -11.17 14.93
C SER A 53 -3.86 -10.20 13.80
N GLY A 54 -4.02 -8.91 14.04
CA GLY A 54 -3.64 -7.85 13.10
C GLY A 54 -3.65 -6.48 13.76
N ALA A 55 -3.21 -5.46 13.03
CA ALA A 55 -3.28 -4.07 13.47
C ALA A 55 -3.72 -3.18 12.30
N THR A 56 -4.33 -2.05 12.63
CA THR A 56 -4.67 -0.98 11.68
C THR A 56 -4.58 0.36 12.38
N GLY A 57 -4.02 1.37 11.73
CA GLY A 57 -3.87 2.71 12.26
C GLY A 57 -4.56 3.73 11.39
N ALA A 58 -5.44 4.53 11.99
CA ALA A 58 -6.07 5.69 11.38
C ALA A 58 -5.88 6.91 12.29
N PRO A 59 -6.12 8.15 11.82
CA PRO A 59 -5.86 9.36 12.59
C PRO A 59 -6.65 9.44 13.91
N ASP A 60 -7.80 8.77 13.99
CA ASP A 60 -8.68 8.73 15.17
C ASP A 60 -8.43 7.51 16.07
N ALA A 61 -7.97 6.39 15.50
CA ALA A 61 -7.82 5.15 16.23
C ALA A 61 -6.76 4.21 15.64
N ILE A 62 -5.95 3.62 16.51
CA ILE A 62 -5.11 2.46 16.23
C ILE A 62 -5.76 1.25 16.88
N ARG A 63 -6.11 0.24 16.09
CA ARG A 63 -6.82 -0.96 16.53
C ARG A 63 -5.93 -2.19 16.44
N PHE A 64 -5.90 -2.97 17.50
CA PHE A 64 -5.25 -4.28 17.54
C PHE A 64 -6.33 -5.37 17.59
N PHE A 65 -6.39 -6.16 16.52
CA PHE A 65 -7.26 -7.32 16.41
C PHE A 65 -6.61 -8.49 17.14
N CYS A 66 -7.31 -9.06 18.10
CA CYS A 66 -6.74 -10.06 18.98
C CYS A 66 -7.63 -11.31 19.07
N PRO A 67 -7.06 -12.50 18.81
CA PRO A 67 -7.78 -13.76 18.95
C PRO A 67 -8.09 -14.09 20.41
N PRO A 68 -9.14 -14.92 20.64
CA PRO A 68 -9.44 -15.40 21.97
C PRO A 68 -8.29 -16.28 22.50
N PRO A 69 -8.05 -16.30 23.82
CA PRO A 69 -7.10 -17.23 24.42
C PRO A 69 -7.40 -18.69 24.02
N PRO A 70 -6.36 -19.53 23.83
CA PRO A 70 -4.96 -19.29 24.17
C PRO A 70 -4.11 -18.65 23.05
N ALA A 71 -4.71 -18.24 21.93
CA ALA A 71 -3.96 -17.64 20.83
C ALA A 71 -3.35 -16.30 21.25
N ALA A 72 -2.09 -16.07 20.86
CA ALA A 72 -1.40 -14.81 21.15
C ALA A 72 -1.85 -13.70 20.20
N CYS A 73 -1.91 -12.46 20.71
CA CYS A 73 -2.07 -11.28 19.86
C CYS A 73 -0.69 -10.91 19.27
N ALA A 74 -0.29 -11.63 18.22
CA ALA A 74 1.05 -11.55 17.62
C ALA A 74 1.43 -10.14 17.13
N HIS A 75 0.43 -9.30 16.82
CA HIS A 75 0.64 -7.92 16.37
C HIS A 75 0.62 -6.88 17.50
N SER A 76 0.43 -7.26 18.77
CA SER A 76 0.56 -6.32 19.91
C SER A 76 2.03 -6.09 20.26
N THR A 77 2.78 -5.52 19.32
CA THR A 77 4.24 -5.32 19.39
C THR A 77 4.61 -3.86 19.14
N PHE A 78 5.80 -3.47 19.59
CA PHE A 78 6.38 -2.16 19.36
C PHE A 78 6.46 -1.82 17.86
N GLY A 79 6.87 -2.77 17.01
CA GLY A 79 6.98 -2.53 15.58
C GLY A 79 5.63 -2.33 14.91
N ALA A 80 4.63 -3.14 15.24
CA ALA A 80 3.26 -2.91 14.76
C ALA A 80 2.72 -1.55 15.20
N LEU A 81 2.92 -1.16 16.47
CA LEU A 81 2.54 0.19 16.93
C LEU A 81 3.28 1.29 16.16
N ALA A 82 4.59 1.11 15.92
CA ALA A 82 5.39 2.06 15.16
C ALA A 82 4.88 2.21 13.73
N HIS A 83 4.51 1.10 13.10
CA HIS A 83 3.91 1.06 11.78
C HIS A 83 2.59 1.82 11.76
N GLU A 84 1.65 1.48 12.65
CA GLU A 84 0.33 2.11 12.69
C GLU A 84 0.38 3.61 13.06
N LEU A 85 1.36 4.03 13.87
CA LEU A 85 1.60 5.46 14.11
C LEU A 85 2.06 6.20 12.85
N GLY A 86 2.81 5.53 11.96
CA GLY A 86 3.19 6.10 10.67
C GLY A 86 1.95 6.36 9.80
N HIS A 87 1.02 5.40 9.74
CA HIS A 87 -0.27 5.60 9.08
C HIS A 87 -1.10 6.74 9.71
N ALA A 88 -1.19 6.75 11.03
CA ALA A 88 -2.06 7.69 11.75
C ALA A 88 -1.58 9.15 11.70
N LEU A 89 -0.26 9.39 11.60
CA LEU A 89 0.32 10.73 11.80
C LEU A 89 0.93 11.37 10.56
N GLN A 90 1.38 10.61 9.56
CA GLN A 90 2.32 11.14 8.57
C GLN A 90 1.69 11.46 7.22
N CYS A 91 0.67 10.71 6.79
CA CYS A 91 0.01 10.92 5.49
C CYS A 91 -1.52 10.85 5.67
N PRO A 92 -2.17 11.94 6.13
CA PRO A 92 -3.62 11.96 6.33
C PRO A 92 -4.41 11.78 5.03
N GLU A 93 -3.83 12.16 3.89
CA GLU A 93 -4.46 12.05 2.56
C GLU A 93 -4.86 10.62 2.21
N GLN A 94 -4.14 9.60 2.70
CA GLN A 94 -4.47 8.19 2.45
C GLN A 94 -5.87 7.79 2.94
N TRP A 95 -6.42 8.55 3.90
CA TRP A 95 -7.73 8.31 4.52
C TRP A 95 -8.88 9.06 3.85
N LEU A 96 -8.59 9.90 2.86
CA LEU A 96 -9.62 10.61 2.12
C LEU A 96 -10.48 9.61 1.32
N PRO A 97 -11.79 9.89 1.17
CA PRO A 97 -12.66 9.05 0.36
C PRO A 97 -12.23 9.11 -1.12
N VAL A 98 -12.50 8.03 -1.86
CA VAL A 98 -12.15 7.91 -3.29
C VAL A 98 -12.58 9.12 -4.12
N ALA A 99 -13.76 9.68 -3.82
CA ALA A 99 -14.32 10.83 -4.53
C ALA A 99 -13.55 12.15 -4.33
N SER A 100 -12.57 12.19 -3.41
CA SER A 100 -11.70 13.34 -3.21
C SER A 100 -10.51 13.39 -4.17
N PHE A 101 -10.37 12.41 -5.07
CA PHE A 101 -9.23 12.31 -5.98
C PHE A 101 -9.67 12.40 -7.44
N ASP A 102 -9.00 13.29 -8.18
CA ASP A 102 -9.28 13.53 -9.60
C ASP A 102 -8.80 12.40 -10.54
N SER A 103 -7.97 11.48 -10.04
CA SER A 103 -7.46 10.35 -10.82
C SER A 103 -7.17 9.12 -9.98
N ALA A 104 -7.15 7.95 -10.64
CA ALA A 104 -6.70 6.69 -10.05
C ALA A 104 -5.26 6.78 -9.52
N GLN A 105 -4.40 7.53 -10.22
CA GLN A 105 -3.01 7.79 -9.84
C GLN A 105 -2.92 8.52 -8.52
N ALA A 106 -3.63 9.63 -8.38
CA ALA A 106 -3.61 10.43 -7.16
C ALA A 106 -4.13 9.62 -5.96
N TYR A 107 -5.23 8.89 -6.16
CA TYR A 107 -5.79 8.00 -5.14
C TYR A 107 -4.81 6.89 -4.71
N ALA A 108 -4.27 6.16 -5.69
CA ALA A 108 -3.35 5.07 -5.41
C ALA A 108 -2.07 5.59 -4.76
N ARG A 109 -1.53 6.71 -5.25
CA ARG A 109 -0.31 7.32 -4.73
C ARG A 109 -0.44 7.76 -3.27
N ALA A 110 -1.58 8.34 -2.88
CA ALA A 110 -1.82 8.71 -1.49
C ALA A 110 -1.76 7.50 -0.55
N ARG A 111 -2.33 6.36 -0.96
CA ARG A 111 -2.26 5.10 -0.19
C ARG A 111 -0.89 4.45 -0.22
N GLU A 112 -0.23 4.49 -1.38
CA GLU A 112 1.14 3.99 -1.55
C GLU A 112 2.11 4.73 -0.63
N LEU A 113 1.97 6.06 -0.53
CA LEU A 113 2.72 6.90 0.41
C LEU A 113 2.35 6.63 1.87
N GLY A 114 1.08 6.38 2.16
CA GLY A 114 0.63 6.01 3.50
C GLY A 114 1.42 4.84 4.11
N GLU A 115 1.53 3.76 3.36
CA GLU A 115 2.35 2.59 3.73
C GLU A 115 3.85 2.91 3.76
N ALA A 116 4.35 3.69 2.78
CA ALA A 116 5.74 4.10 2.74
C ALA A 116 6.16 4.85 4.02
N HIS A 117 5.28 5.75 4.49
CA HIS A 117 5.45 6.42 5.77
C HIS A 117 5.40 5.46 6.96
N ALA A 118 4.50 4.47 6.93
CA ALA A 118 4.42 3.44 7.96
C ALA A 118 5.72 2.62 8.05
N TRP A 119 6.26 2.14 6.93
CA TRP A 119 7.53 1.42 6.87
C TRP A 119 8.72 2.27 7.31
N LEU A 120 8.82 3.52 6.83
CA LEU A 120 9.90 4.42 7.24
C LEU A 120 9.85 4.71 8.74
N ASN A 121 8.65 4.94 9.29
CA ASN A 121 8.46 5.18 10.70
C ASN A 121 8.82 3.94 11.54
N GLN A 122 8.33 2.77 11.13
CA GLN A 122 8.64 1.50 11.78
C GLN A 122 10.14 1.22 11.76
N ALA A 123 10.81 1.32 10.61
CA ALA A 123 12.24 1.08 10.49
C ALA A 123 13.07 1.96 11.42
N ARG A 124 12.75 3.26 11.50
CA ARG A 124 13.45 4.22 12.36
C ARG A 124 13.18 3.97 13.84
N LEU A 125 11.92 3.75 14.22
CA LEU A 125 11.56 3.51 15.62
C LEU A 125 12.09 2.16 16.12
N CYS A 126 12.03 1.11 15.31
CA CYS A 126 12.60 -0.19 15.65
C CYS A 126 14.12 -0.08 15.88
N ARG A 127 14.85 0.67 15.03
CA ARG A 127 16.28 0.93 15.25
C ARG A 127 16.57 1.70 16.55
N ALA A 128 15.63 2.54 16.98
CA ALA A 128 15.71 3.30 18.24
C ALA A 128 15.09 2.56 19.45
N LYS A 129 14.62 1.32 19.29
CA LYS A 129 13.96 0.56 20.36
C LYS A 129 14.91 0.36 21.53
N GLN A 130 14.45 0.68 22.74
CA GLN A 130 15.19 0.43 23.98
C GLN A 130 14.70 -0.86 24.65
N GLY A 131 15.61 -1.55 25.37
CA GLY A 131 15.25 -2.67 26.24
C GLY A 131 14.96 -4.00 25.54
N GLY A 132 15.33 -4.16 24.26
CA GLY A 132 15.17 -5.42 23.52
C GLY A 132 15.88 -5.38 22.17
N ALA A 133 15.89 -6.51 21.47
CA ALA A 133 16.40 -6.57 20.10
C ALA A 133 15.43 -5.83 19.15
N PRO A 134 15.94 -5.01 18.21
CA PRO A 134 15.12 -4.41 17.17
C PRO A 134 14.59 -5.49 16.22
N GLU A 135 13.47 -5.21 15.55
CA GLU A 135 13.03 -6.03 14.40
C GLU A 135 14.11 -5.97 13.32
N ALA A 136 14.62 -7.15 12.94
CA ALA A 136 15.83 -7.25 12.14
C ALA A 136 15.61 -7.15 10.63
N SER A 137 14.41 -7.51 10.15
CA SER A 137 14.13 -7.59 8.71
C SER A 137 12.63 -7.48 8.45
N GLN A 138 12.26 -6.85 7.33
CA GLN A 138 10.90 -6.87 6.79
C GLN A 138 10.98 -7.25 5.31
N VAL A 139 10.96 -8.55 5.02
CA VAL A 139 11.09 -9.08 3.65
C VAL A 139 9.73 -9.22 3.00
N LEU A 140 9.54 -8.51 1.89
CA LEU A 140 8.32 -8.52 1.08
C LEU A 140 8.60 -9.07 -0.30
N GLN A 141 7.63 -9.79 -0.88
CA GLN A 141 7.67 -10.16 -2.30
C GLN A 141 7.16 -8.99 -3.13
N ILE A 142 8.01 -8.46 -3.99
CA ILE A 142 7.73 -7.30 -4.84
C ILE A 142 7.67 -7.76 -6.28
N GLU A 143 6.59 -7.46 -6.99
CA GLU A 143 6.47 -7.70 -8.42
C GLU A 143 7.41 -6.78 -9.22
N ASN A 144 8.03 -7.33 -10.27
CA ASN A 144 8.82 -6.57 -11.22
C ASN A 144 7.91 -5.64 -12.04
N ASP A 145 8.37 -4.44 -12.40
CA ASP A 145 7.54 -3.56 -13.25
C ASP A 145 7.24 -4.18 -14.62
N ALA A 146 8.26 -4.78 -15.27
CA ALA A 146 8.21 -5.18 -16.67
C ALA A 146 7.47 -6.51 -16.94
N ASP A 147 7.23 -7.34 -15.92
CA ASP A 147 6.61 -8.66 -16.05
C ASP A 147 5.88 -9.06 -14.76
N PHE A 148 5.40 -10.30 -14.67
CA PHE A 148 4.75 -10.85 -13.46
C PHE A 148 5.72 -11.57 -12.52
N GLY A 149 7.02 -11.52 -12.78
CA GLY A 149 8.05 -12.05 -11.90
C GLY A 149 8.14 -11.26 -10.59
N THR A 150 8.71 -11.88 -9.56
CA THR A 150 8.81 -11.26 -8.23
C THR A 150 10.22 -11.39 -7.66
N ALA A 151 10.61 -10.41 -6.85
CA ALA A 151 11.86 -10.43 -6.09
C ALA A 151 11.59 -10.15 -4.60
N PRO A 152 12.26 -10.85 -3.68
CA PRO A 152 12.25 -10.49 -2.27
C PRO A 152 13.00 -9.17 -2.05
N VAL A 153 12.42 -8.26 -1.29
CA VAL A 153 13.04 -7.00 -0.87
C VAL A 153 12.90 -6.86 0.65
N ASP A 154 14.03 -6.69 1.34
CA ASP A 154 14.01 -6.28 2.75
C ASP A 154 13.89 -4.76 2.85
N ILE A 155 12.71 -4.30 3.24
CA ILE A 155 12.38 -2.88 3.31
C ILE A 155 13.24 -2.15 4.35
N PHE A 156 13.56 -2.78 5.48
CA PHE A 156 14.35 -2.12 6.53
C PHE A 156 15.81 -1.98 6.11
N ALA A 157 16.37 -3.01 5.49
CA ALA A 157 17.70 -2.94 4.91
C ALA A 157 17.77 -1.87 3.82
N ARG A 158 16.74 -1.78 2.97
CA ARG A 158 16.65 -0.76 1.92
C ARG A 158 16.61 0.66 2.50
N VAL A 159 15.80 0.92 3.54
CA VAL A 159 15.79 2.23 4.23
C VAL A 159 17.18 2.57 4.76
N ALA A 160 17.84 1.64 5.46
CA ALA A 160 19.18 1.87 6.02
C ALA A 160 20.22 2.16 4.93
N GLU A 161 20.16 1.46 3.81
CA GLU A 161 21.02 1.68 2.64
C GLU A 161 20.84 3.09 2.06
N ARG A 162 19.61 3.57 1.90
CA ARG A 162 19.33 4.92 1.36
C ARG A 162 19.73 6.03 2.31
N GLU A 163 19.48 5.87 3.60
CA GLU A 163 19.93 6.83 4.61
C GLU A 163 21.47 6.93 4.63
N ALA A 164 22.18 5.79 4.54
CA ALA A 164 23.64 5.78 4.47
C ALA A 164 24.17 6.42 3.17
N ALA A 165 23.41 6.34 2.08
CA ALA A 165 23.71 7.01 0.82
C ALA A 165 23.35 8.52 0.82
N GLY A 166 22.84 9.06 1.93
CA GLY A 166 22.49 10.47 2.07
C GLY A 166 21.22 10.88 1.33
N TRP A 167 20.32 9.94 1.04
CA TRP A 167 19.03 10.26 0.42
C TRP A 167 18.16 11.07 1.38
N SER A 168 17.40 12.02 0.82
CA SER A 168 16.37 12.74 1.56
C SER A 168 15.17 11.85 1.88
N ASP A 169 14.40 12.22 2.90
CA ASP A 169 13.15 11.51 3.26
C ASP A 169 12.20 11.41 2.06
N ALA A 170 12.09 12.46 1.24
CA ALA A 170 11.23 12.45 0.05
C ALA A 170 11.65 11.38 -0.98
N GLN A 171 12.97 11.22 -1.19
CA GLN A 171 13.49 10.19 -2.12
C GLN A 171 13.26 8.78 -1.57
N ILE A 172 13.44 8.58 -0.27
CA ILE A 172 13.19 7.29 0.39
C ILE A 172 11.71 6.94 0.30
N LEU A 173 10.82 7.88 0.64
CA LEU A 173 9.38 7.69 0.58
C LEU A 173 8.89 7.39 -0.85
N ASP A 174 9.48 8.03 -1.85
CA ASP A 174 9.15 7.75 -3.25
C ASP A 174 9.51 6.31 -3.65
N GLU A 175 10.72 5.85 -3.31
CA GLU A 175 11.13 4.45 -3.55
C GLU A 175 10.24 3.47 -2.78
N LEU A 176 9.95 3.74 -1.50
CA LEU A 176 9.08 2.90 -0.69
C LEU A 176 7.64 2.83 -1.23
N ALA A 177 7.09 3.94 -1.69
CA ALA A 177 5.76 3.98 -2.31
C ALA A 177 5.74 3.16 -3.61
N MET A 178 6.83 3.22 -4.40
CA MET A 178 7.00 2.37 -5.59
C MET A 178 7.09 0.88 -5.25
N LEU A 179 7.78 0.52 -4.18
CA LEU A 179 7.81 -0.86 -3.68
C LEU A 179 6.42 -1.29 -3.20
N ASN A 180 5.69 -0.45 -2.47
CA ASN A 180 4.32 -0.75 -2.05
C ASN A 180 3.38 -0.95 -3.23
N ALA A 181 3.47 -0.09 -4.24
CA ALA A 181 2.67 -0.22 -5.47
C ALA A 181 2.80 -1.61 -6.12
N ASN A 182 3.96 -2.26 -5.96
CA ASN A 182 4.28 -3.57 -6.49
C ASN A 182 4.26 -4.71 -5.46
N MET A 183 3.93 -4.44 -4.19
CA MET A 183 3.77 -5.45 -3.14
C MET A 183 2.42 -6.17 -3.28
N PHE A 184 2.35 -7.46 -2.96
CA PHE A 184 1.07 -8.17 -2.85
C PHE A 184 0.39 -7.90 -1.49
N PRO A 185 -0.91 -7.55 -1.46
CA PRO A 185 -1.61 -7.33 -0.20
C PRO A 185 -1.74 -8.64 0.59
N CYS A 186 -1.53 -8.58 1.90
CA CYS A 186 -1.80 -9.72 2.78
C CYS A 186 -3.31 -10.01 2.85
N GLY A 187 -3.68 -11.30 2.85
CA GLY A 187 -5.06 -11.72 3.10
C GLY A 187 -6.02 -11.62 1.91
N MET A 188 -5.53 -11.34 0.70
CA MET A 188 -6.36 -11.53 -0.49
C MET A 188 -6.60 -13.03 -0.69
N GLY A 189 -7.87 -13.40 -0.91
CA GLY A 189 -8.25 -14.80 -1.14
C GLY A 189 -7.47 -15.46 -2.27
N GLU A 190 -7.47 -16.79 -2.27
CA GLU A 190 -6.80 -17.62 -3.28
C GLU A 190 -7.11 -17.12 -4.71
N GLY A 191 -6.07 -16.99 -5.54
CA GLY A 191 -6.18 -16.55 -6.94
C GLY A 191 -6.14 -15.04 -7.19
N ASN A 192 -6.07 -14.18 -6.16
CA ASN A 192 -5.86 -12.75 -6.40
C ASN A 192 -4.37 -12.37 -6.42
N PHE A 193 -3.85 -12.27 -7.64
CA PHE A 193 -2.46 -11.89 -7.89
C PHE A 193 -2.22 -10.38 -8.02
N LYS A 194 -3.19 -9.51 -7.73
CA LYS A 194 -3.00 -8.05 -7.83
C LYS A 194 -2.05 -7.53 -6.75
N THR A 195 -1.17 -6.61 -7.12
CA THR A 195 -0.38 -5.82 -6.17
C THR A 195 -1.24 -4.73 -5.53
N TYR A 196 -0.75 -4.11 -4.45
CA TYR A 196 -1.45 -3.05 -3.73
C TYR A 196 -1.79 -1.86 -4.64
N GLY A 197 -0.85 -1.44 -5.48
CA GLY A 197 -1.07 -0.37 -6.45
C GLY A 197 -2.12 -0.73 -7.51
N GLN A 198 -2.18 -1.99 -7.91
CA GLN A 198 -3.20 -2.49 -8.86
C GLN A 198 -4.58 -2.58 -8.20
N CYS A 199 -4.67 -3.01 -6.93
CA CYS A 199 -5.91 -2.98 -6.16
C CYS A 199 -6.45 -1.56 -6.00
N ASN A 200 -5.62 -0.59 -5.60
CA ASN A 200 -6.06 0.79 -5.40
C ASN A 200 -6.61 1.41 -6.69
N ARG A 201 -5.92 1.20 -7.82
CA ARG A 201 -6.38 1.70 -9.14
C ARG A 201 -7.69 1.04 -9.56
N TRP A 202 -7.82 -0.27 -9.35
CA TRP A 202 -9.06 -1.00 -9.62
C TRP A 202 -10.23 -0.50 -8.76
N ASP A 203 -10.01 -0.29 -7.46
CA ASP A 203 -11.02 0.21 -6.53
C ASP A 203 -11.51 1.61 -6.93
N TRP A 204 -10.59 2.50 -7.34
CA TRP A 204 -10.96 3.82 -7.82
C TRP A 204 -11.82 3.74 -9.09
N LEU A 205 -11.43 2.93 -10.07
CA LEU A 205 -12.21 2.74 -11.31
C LEU A 205 -13.60 2.19 -11.03
N GLN A 206 -13.73 1.25 -10.11
CA GLN A 206 -15.01 0.66 -9.72
C GLN A 206 -15.90 1.68 -9.00
N ALA A 207 -15.34 2.46 -8.07
CA ALA A 207 -16.07 3.48 -7.34
C ALA A 207 -16.49 4.68 -8.21
N THR A 208 -15.69 5.01 -9.23
CA THR A 208 -15.96 6.12 -10.16
C THR A 208 -16.52 5.66 -11.51
N ARG A 209 -16.93 4.38 -11.62
CA ARG A 209 -17.33 3.70 -12.87
C ARG A 209 -18.29 4.49 -13.76
N ALA A 210 -19.23 5.22 -13.17
CA ALA A 210 -20.20 6.04 -13.92
C ALA A 210 -19.52 7.14 -14.78
N GLN A 211 -18.30 7.52 -14.45
CA GLN A 211 -17.51 8.57 -15.11
C GLN A 211 -16.61 8.00 -16.23
N HIS A 212 -16.59 6.68 -16.42
CA HIS A 212 -15.67 5.99 -17.33
C HIS A 212 -16.40 5.17 -18.40
N PRO A 213 -16.94 5.80 -19.47
CA PRO A 213 -17.67 5.10 -20.53
C PRO A 213 -16.86 3.97 -21.18
N ALA A 214 -15.58 4.19 -21.49
CA ALA A 214 -14.73 3.17 -22.10
C ALA A 214 -14.54 1.92 -21.21
N PHE A 215 -14.46 2.13 -19.88
CA PHE A 215 -14.41 1.03 -18.92
C PHE A 215 -15.75 0.28 -18.87
N ASN A 216 -16.88 1.00 -18.93
CA ASN A 216 -18.20 0.38 -19.00
C ASN A 216 -18.41 -0.45 -20.26
N ASP A 217 -18.03 0.09 -21.42
CA ASP A 217 -18.14 -0.58 -22.71
C ASP A 217 -17.29 -1.85 -22.75
N PHE A 218 -16.07 -1.79 -22.22
CA PHE A 218 -15.21 -2.97 -22.07
C PHE A 218 -15.87 -4.04 -21.19
N LEU A 219 -16.37 -3.67 -20.01
CA LEU A 219 -17.02 -4.62 -19.10
C LEU A 219 -18.29 -5.23 -19.70
N GLN A 220 -19.07 -4.48 -20.49
CA GLN A 220 -20.27 -4.99 -21.16
C GLN A 220 -19.97 -5.95 -22.31
N ARG A 221 -18.79 -5.83 -22.94
CA ARG A 221 -18.36 -6.72 -24.02
C ARG A 221 -17.86 -8.07 -23.51
N LEU A 222 -17.39 -8.14 -22.27
CA LEU A 222 -16.98 -9.42 -21.67
C LEU A 222 -18.21 -10.34 -21.51
N PRO A 223 -18.09 -11.65 -21.83
CA PRO A 223 -19.19 -12.60 -21.65
C PRO A 223 -19.46 -12.94 -20.17
N ARG A 224 -18.64 -12.41 -19.25
CA ARG A 224 -18.64 -12.68 -17.81
C ARG A 224 -18.05 -11.48 -17.06
N PRO A 225 -18.32 -11.33 -15.74
CA PRO A 225 -17.58 -10.39 -14.92
C PRO A 225 -16.05 -10.65 -14.98
N PRO A 226 -15.21 -9.60 -14.89
CA PRO A 226 -13.76 -9.77 -14.92
C PRO A 226 -13.29 -10.49 -13.64
N HIS A 227 -12.56 -11.60 -13.81
CA HIS A 227 -11.93 -12.31 -12.69
C HIS A 227 -10.62 -11.64 -12.29
N ALA A 228 -9.98 -12.13 -11.23
CA ALA A 228 -8.76 -11.53 -10.69
C ALA A 228 -7.63 -11.41 -11.73
N GLY A 229 -7.40 -12.44 -12.55
CA GLY A 229 -6.45 -12.39 -13.69
C GLY A 229 -6.74 -11.30 -14.74
N ASP A 230 -8.00 -11.07 -15.13
CA ASP A 230 -8.34 -9.98 -16.06
C ASP A 230 -7.99 -8.63 -15.43
N GLN A 231 -8.41 -8.44 -14.17
CA GLN A 231 -8.14 -7.20 -13.44
C GLN A 231 -6.63 -6.96 -13.29
N LYS A 232 -5.86 -8.01 -12.98
CA LYS A 232 -4.40 -8.00 -12.91
C LYS A 232 -3.79 -7.50 -14.22
N LEU A 233 -4.20 -8.07 -15.34
CA LEU A 233 -3.73 -7.68 -16.67
C LEU A 233 -4.11 -6.24 -17.01
N LEU A 234 -5.36 -5.84 -16.79
CA LEU A 234 -5.84 -4.50 -17.09
C LEU A 234 -5.05 -3.43 -16.33
N MET A 235 -4.75 -3.70 -15.06
CA MET A 235 -3.97 -2.79 -14.22
C MET A 235 -2.47 -2.84 -14.54
N LYS A 236 -1.91 -4.01 -14.88
CA LYS A 236 -0.50 -4.12 -15.27
C LYS A 236 -0.19 -3.30 -16.53
N PHE A 237 -1.12 -3.22 -17.48
CA PHE A 237 -0.98 -2.46 -18.72
C PHE A 237 -1.61 -1.05 -18.64
N ASN A 238 -2.11 -0.62 -17.46
CA ASN A 238 -2.68 0.70 -17.20
C ASN A 238 -3.75 1.17 -18.21
N LEU A 239 -4.60 0.25 -18.69
CA LEU A 239 -5.47 0.51 -19.85
C LEU A 239 -6.57 1.53 -19.61
N PHE A 240 -6.91 1.77 -18.35
CA PHE A 240 -7.94 2.72 -17.92
C PHE A 240 -7.40 3.79 -16.98
N THR A 241 -6.10 3.78 -16.71
CA THR A 241 -5.45 4.63 -15.71
C THR A 241 -4.16 5.22 -16.31
N GLY A 242 -4.17 5.68 -17.56
CA GLY A 242 -3.02 6.36 -18.16
C GLY A 242 -2.87 7.80 -17.64
N VAL A 243 -1.69 8.40 -17.88
CA VAL A 243 -1.45 9.84 -17.64
C VAL A 243 -2.49 10.63 -18.46
N ASP A 244 -3.14 11.61 -17.82
CA ASP A 244 -4.30 12.39 -18.28
C ASP A 244 -5.70 11.78 -18.09
N GLY A 245 -5.84 10.56 -17.57
CA GLY A 245 -7.17 9.97 -17.32
C GLY A 245 -8.02 9.79 -18.57
N VAL A 246 -7.47 10.06 -19.75
CA VAL A 246 -8.05 9.73 -21.04
C VAL A 246 -7.77 8.25 -21.24
N PRO A 247 -8.80 7.37 -21.29
CA PRO A 247 -8.61 6.03 -21.82
C PRO A 247 -7.90 6.23 -23.15
N SER A 248 -6.77 5.56 -23.39
CA SER A 248 -6.17 5.65 -24.73
C SER A 248 -7.32 5.42 -25.70
N GLU A 249 -7.58 6.35 -26.62
CA GLU A 249 -8.72 6.33 -27.57
C GLU A 249 -8.65 5.13 -28.54
N ARG A 250 -7.97 4.07 -28.14
CA ARG A 250 -7.84 2.78 -28.75
C ARG A 250 -9.06 1.93 -28.43
N THR A 251 -10.27 2.45 -28.69
CA THR A 251 -11.51 1.67 -28.58
C THR A 251 -11.36 0.33 -29.30
N GLY A 252 -10.70 0.30 -30.46
CA GLY A 252 -10.38 -0.94 -31.18
C GLY A 252 -9.44 -1.91 -30.45
N VAL A 253 -8.50 -1.42 -29.63
CA VAL A 253 -7.60 -2.27 -28.83
C VAL A 253 -8.32 -2.85 -27.61
N LEU A 254 -9.13 -2.05 -26.92
CA LEU A 254 -9.95 -2.56 -25.81
C LEU A 254 -10.96 -3.61 -26.28
N GLN A 255 -11.51 -3.43 -27.48
CA GLN A 255 -12.37 -4.41 -28.13
C GLN A 255 -11.62 -5.70 -28.49
N THR A 256 -10.45 -5.57 -29.12
CA THR A 256 -9.58 -6.73 -29.46
C THR A 256 -9.19 -7.51 -28.20
N LEU A 257 -8.89 -6.81 -27.10
CA LEU A 257 -8.58 -7.41 -25.82
C LEU A 257 -9.79 -8.14 -25.23
N ALA A 258 -10.97 -7.51 -25.21
CA ALA A 258 -12.20 -8.14 -24.73
C ALA A 258 -12.55 -9.42 -25.52
N ASP A 259 -12.36 -9.39 -26.84
CA ASP A 259 -12.56 -10.56 -27.70
C ASP A 259 -11.52 -11.66 -27.39
N GLY A 260 -10.25 -11.28 -27.17
CA GLY A 260 -9.19 -12.20 -26.77
C GLY A 260 -9.38 -12.84 -25.39
N LEU A 261 -10.07 -12.14 -24.47
CA LEU A 261 -10.44 -12.65 -23.14
C LEU A 261 -11.75 -13.47 -23.12
N THR A 262 -12.51 -13.46 -24.21
CA THR A 262 -13.75 -14.26 -24.33
C THR A 262 -13.50 -15.78 -24.25
N PRO A 263 -12.49 -16.36 -24.91
CA PRO A 263 -12.22 -17.80 -24.84
C PRO A 263 -11.46 -18.25 -23.58
N THR A 264 -10.87 -17.34 -22.79
CA THR A 264 -10.11 -17.71 -21.59
C THR A 264 -11.05 -18.18 -20.48
N ARG A 265 -11.13 -19.50 -20.33
CA ARG A 265 -11.72 -20.18 -19.17
C ARG A 265 -10.76 -20.27 -17.97
N LEU A 266 -9.49 -19.94 -18.18
CA LEU A 266 -8.41 -20.09 -17.20
C LEU A 266 -8.24 -18.76 -16.45
N GLY A 267 -8.85 -18.67 -15.27
CA GLY A 267 -8.72 -17.50 -14.38
C GLY A 267 -7.30 -17.21 -13.91
N ASP A 268 -6.39 -18.18 -14.09
CA ASP A 268 -5.11 -18.26 -13.38
C ASP A 268 -3.88 -18.39 -14.29
N ASP A 269 -4.04 -18.46 -15.63
CA ASP A 269 -2.91 -18.53 -16.57
C ASP A 269 -2.42 -17.11 -16.94
N LEU A 270 -1.63 -16.53 -16.04
CA LEU A 270 -1.09 -15.17 -16.19
C LEU A 270 -0.20 -15.02 -17.44
N ASP A 271 0.49 -16.08 -17.88
CA ASP A 271 1.35 -16.04 -19.06
C ASP A 271 0.53 -15.97 -20.35
N ALA A 272 -0.54 -16.76 -20.45
CA ALA A 272 -1.47 -16.68 -21.57
C ALA A 272 -2.17 -15.32 -21.62
N LEU A 273 -2.60 -14.80 -20.46
CA LEU A 273 -3.15 -13.45 -20.34
C LEU A 273 -2.14 -12.40 -20.82
N TYR A 274 -0.89 -12.47 -20.34
CA TYR A 274 0.17 -11.55 -20.75
C TYR A 274 0.40 -11.58 -22.27
N ALA A 275 0.43 -12.77 -22.88
CA ALA A 275 0.57 -12.92 -24.32
C ALA A 275 -0.58 -12.27 -25.11
N ILE A 276 -1.83 -12.44 -24.65
CA ILE A 276 -3.01 -11.79 -25.24
C ILE A 276 -2.86 -10.26 -25.17
N ALA A 277 -2.48 -9.72 -24.01
CA ALA A 277 -2.25 -8.28 -23.86
C ALA A 277 -1.14 -7.78 -24.78
N ARG A 278 0.01 -8.46 -24.83
CA ARG A 278 1.14 -8.07 -25.70
C ARG A 278 0.79 -8.13 -27.18
N GLN A 279 -0.09 -9.05 -27.59
CA GLN A 279 -0.59 -9.10 -28.97
C GLN A 279 -1.53 -7.92 -29.27
N ALA A 280 -2.43 -7.58 -28.35
CA ALA A 280 -3.35 -6.46 -28.51
C ALA A 280 -2.66 -5.09 -28.37
N LEU A 281 -1.56 -5.03 -27.61
CA LEU A 281 -0.85 -3.82 -27.20
C LEU A 281 0.67 -4.00 -27.35
N PRO A 282 1.21 -4.15 -28.58
CA PRO A 282 2.63 -4.44 -28.80
C PRO A 282 3.56 -3.35 -28.23
N ASP A 283 3.08 -2.10 -28.25
CA ASP A 283 3.83 -0.92 -27.79
C ASP A 283 3.55 -0.54 -26.33
N ALA A 284 2.63 -1.22 -25.65
CA ALA A 284 2.35 -0.90 -24.25
C ALA A 284 3.46 -1.46 -23.34
N VAL A 285 3.95 -0.59 -22.46
CA VAL A 285 4.91 -0.96 -21.42
C VAL A 285 4.13 -1.36 -20.17
N PRO A 286 4.24 -2.61 -19.71
CA PRO A 286 3.63 -3.03 -18.45
C PRO A 286 4.34 -2.38 -17.25
N GLY A 287 3.61 -2.24 -16.15
CA GLY A 287 4.13 -1.83 -14.85
C GLY A 287 3.29 -0.73 -14.20
N VAL A 288 3.16 -0.79 -12.88
CA VAL A 288 2.45 0.24 -12.10
C VAL A 288 3.24 1.57 -12.11
N ALA A 289 4.56 1.48 -12.26
CA ALA A 289 5.48 2.61 -12.45
C ALA A 289 5.30 3.38 -13.77
N ALA A 290 4.66 2.79 -14.79
CA ALA A 290 4.48 3.45 -16.09
C ALA A 290 3.55 4.68 -15.99
N CYS A 291 2.80 4.85 -14.90
CA CYS A 291 2.02 6.05 -14.62
C CYS A 291 2.84 7.19 -13.98
N GLY A 292 4.05 6.92 -13.47
CA GLY A 292 4.85 7.87 -12.70
C GLY A 292 6.00 8.51 -13.47
N ARG A 293 6.31 8.02 -14.68
CA ARG A 293 7.48 8.52 -15.46
C ARG A 293 7.22 9.85 -16.18
N ASP A 294 5.97 10.30 -16.28
CA ASP A 294 5.58 11.58 -16.89
C ASP A 294 4.84 12.52 -15.91
N ALA A 295 5.15 12.48 -14.62
CA ALA A 295 4.92 13.66 -13.79
C ALA A 295 6.04 14.67 -14.14
N PRO A 296 5.74 15.88 -14.65
CA PRO A 296 6.78 16.85 -14.97
C PRO A 296 7.60 17.10 -13.71
N ALA A 297 8.92 17.06 -13.88
CA ALA A 297 9.90 17.42 -12.89
C ALA A 297 9.47 18.70 -12.14
N TRP A 298 8.94 18.53 -10.92
CA TRP A 298 8.84 19.59 -9.93
C TRP A 298 9.89 19.34 -8.85
N LEU A 299 11.15 19.37 -9.28
CA LEU A 299 12.21 20.08 -8.57
C LEU A 299 12.89 20.95 -9.62
N GLY A 300 12.70 22.26 -9.44
CA GLY A 300 12.93 23.27 -10.45
C GLY A 300 14.37 23.42 -10.93
N GLU A 301 14.41 24.09 -12.08
CA GLU A 301 15.52 24.86 -12.66
C GLU A 301 16.50 24.10 -13.56
N SER A 302 16.24 24.23 -14.86
CA SER A 302 17.25 24.85 -15.72
C SER A 302 16.66 26.12 -16.32
N PRO A 303 17.42 27.22 -16.28
CA PRO A 303 17.70 27.87 -17.53
C PRO A 303 19.19 28.23 -17.65
N ASN A 304 19.79 27.78 -18.76
CA ASN A 304 20.85 28.44 -19.53
C ASN A 304 21.90 29.25 -18.76
N GLY A 305 23.11 28.69 -18.64
CA GLY A 305 24.33 29.37 -18.20
C GLY A 305 25.43 28.40 -17.86
#